data_AF-A0A7K3G3J6-F1
#
_entry.id   AF-A0A7K3G3J6-F1
#
_cell.length_a   1.000
_cell.length_b   1.000
_cell.length_c   1.000
_cell.angle_alpha   90.00
_cell.angle_beta   90.00
_cell.angle_gamma   90.00
#
_symmetry.space_group_name_H-M   'P 1'
#
loop_
_entity.id
_entity.type
_entity.pdbx_description
1 polymer ?
#
loop_
_entity_poly.entity_id
_entity_poly.type
_entity_poly.pdbx_seq_one_letter_code
_entity_poly.pdbx_strand_id
1 'polypeptide(L)'
;DGTPLWFSRATPGRTHDLTAARAHGIVQACLTREILVLADRAYQGAGATVRTPYYHHREQPEHYQQFNRDHARLRAPGERAFAQLKSWRILRRARCSTRRISTIVQAIHTLLTCNYSG
;
A
#
# COMPACT_ATOMS: atom_id res chain seq x y z
N ASP A 1 -12.04 4.03 6.88
CA ASP A 1 -11.79 3.24 8.11
C ASP A 1 -10.41 2.56 8.11
N GLY A 2 -9.87 2.18 6.95
CA GLY A 2 -8.63 1.42 6.81
C GLY A 2 -8.87 -0.03 6.41
N THR A 3 -10.11 -0.40 6.06
CA THR A 3 -10.43 -1.73 5.54
C THR A 3 -9.73 -1.93 4.19
N PRO A 4 -8.92 -2.99 4.03
CA PRO A 4 -8.32 -3.30 2.73
C PRO A 4 -9.39 -3.50 1.67
N LEU A 5 -9.21 -2.90 0.49
CA LEU A 5 -10.13 -3.06 -0.64
C LEU A 5 -9.71 -4.20 -1.56
N TRP A 6 -8.40 -4.43 -1.70
CA TRP A 6 -7.85 -5.34 -2.67
C TRP A 6 -6.39 -5.68 -2.38
N PHE A 7 -5.99 -6.90 -2.72
CA PHE A 7 -4.60 -7.34 -2.79
C PHE A 7 -4.35 -7.96 -4.17
N SER A 8 -3.22 -7.65 -4.78
CA SER A 8 -2.78 -8.33 -6.00
C SER A 8 -2.31 -9.76 -5.71
N ARG A 9 -2.08 -10.54 -6.77
CA ARG A 9 -1.22 -11.73 -6.67
C ARG A 9 0.21 -11.27 -6.44
N ALA A 10 0.95 -12.05 -5.64
CA ALA A 10 2.34 -11.78 -5.36
C ALA A 10 3.18 -11.79 -6.64
N THR A 11 3.94 -10.71 -6.84
CA THR A 11 4.95 -10.58 -7.89
C THR A 11 6.26 -11.24 -7.48
N PRO A 12 7.21 -11.49 -8.40
CA PRO A 12 8.56 -11.90 -8.02
C PRO A 12 9.16 -10.95 -7.00
N GLY A 13 9.86 -11.46 -5.98
CA GLY A 13 10.30 -10.68 -4.81
C GLY A 13 11.26 -9.52 -5.10
N ARG A 14 11.83 -9.45 -6.31
CA ARG A 14 12.66 -8.32 -6.78
C ARG A 14 11.86 -7.18 -7.45
N THR A 15 10.56 -7.36 -7.64
CA THR A 15 9.73 -6.41 -8.38
C THR A 15 9.52 -5.19 -7.50
N HIS A 16 9.91 -4.02 -7.99
CA HIS A 16 9.65 -2.76 -7.30
C HIS A 16 8.15 -2.48 -7.21
N ASP A 17 7.69 -1.93 -6.09
CA ASP A 17 6.26 -1.70 -5.82
C ASP A 17 5.60 -0.84 -6.90
N LEU A 18 6.29 0.22 -7.35
CA LEU A 18 5.81 1.06 -8.45
C LEU A 18 5.67 0.29 -9.77
N THR A 19 6.57 -0.66 -10.05
CA THR A 19 6.48 -1.51 -11.24
C THR A 19 5.28 -2.43 -11.16
N ALA A 20 5.03 -3.03 -10.00
CA ALA A 20 3.84 -3.86 -9.77
C ALA A 20 2.54 -3.05 -9.92
N ALA A 21 2.49 -1.84 -9.35
CA ALA A 21 1.30 -0.99 -9.46
C ALA A 21 1.02 -0.51 -10.89
N ARG A 22 2.06 -0.23 -11.69
CA ARG A 22 1.92 0.04 -13.13
C ARG A 22 1.45 -1.19 -13.90
N ALA A 23 2.01 -2.36 -13.63
CA ALA A 23 1.60 -3.61 -14.27
C ALA A 23 0.14 -3.98 -13.97
N HIS A 24 -0.38 -3.60 -12.80
CA HIS A 24 -1.79 -3.75 -12.43
C HIS A 24 -2.69 -2.60 -12.90
N GLY A 25 -2.16 -1.61 -13.62
CA GLY A 25 -2.94 -0.49 -14.15
C GLY A 25 -3.43 0.51 -13.11
N ILE A 26 -3.00 0.39 -11.84
CA ILE A 26 -3.48 1.22 -10.73
C ILE A 26 -3.14 2.69 -10.97
N VAL A 27 -1.89 2.96 -11.35
CA VAL A 27 -1.41 4.31 -11.63
C VAL A 27 -2.23 4.97 -12.74
N GLN A 28 -2.45 4.25 -13.84
CA GLN A 28 -3.22 4.75 -14.98
C GLN A 28 -4.69 4.95 -14.61
N ALA A 29 -5.28 4.00 -13.88
CA ALA A 29 -6.67 4.08 -13.43
C ALA A 29 -6.92 5.29 -12.52
N CYS A 30 -5.99 5.58 -11.60
CA CYS A 30 -6.07 6.75 -10.73
C CYS A 30 -5.88 8.05 -11.51
N LEU A 31 -4.98 8.07 -12.51
CA LEU A 31 -4.80 9.23 -13.37
C LEU A 31 -6.07 9.53 -14.20
N THR A 32 -6.59 8.53 -14.91
CA THR A 32 -7.78 8.68 -15.77
C THR A 32 -9.04 9.06 -15.00
N ARG A 33 -9.14 8.65 -13.73
CA ARG A 33 -10.29 8.97 -12.86
C ARG A 33 -10.03 10.14 -11.91
N GLU A 34 -8.89 10.81 -12.04
CA GLU A 34 -8.50 11.94 -11.19
C GLU A 34 -8.53 11.62 -9.68
N ILE A 35 -8.24 10.36 -9.33
CA ILE A 35 -8.22 9.90 -7.94
C ILE A 35 -6.87 10.25 -7.33
N LEU A 36 -6.86 11.14 -6.34
CA LEU A 36 -5.69 11.43 -5.53
C LEU A 36 -5.32 10.21 -4.67
N VAL A 37 -4.05 9.78 -4.74
CA VAL A 37 -3.53 8.64 -3.98
C VAL A 37 -2.40 9.08 -3.08
N LEU A 38 -2.47 8.71 -1.79
CA LEU A 38 -1.37 8.89 -0.84
C LEU A 38 -0.53 7.60 -0.78
N ALA A 39 0.63 7.61 -1.43
CA ALA A 39 1.53 6.46 -1.49
C ALA A 39 2.79 6.67 -0.64
N ASP A 40 3.47 5.61 -0.24
CA ASP A 40 4.77 5.72 0.41
C ASP A 40 5.84 6.10 -0.61
N ARG A 41 7.06 6.30 -0.12
CA ARG A 41 8.18 6.74 -0.93
C ARG A 41 8.56 5.77 -2.06
N ALA A 42 8.25 4.47 -1.96
CA ALA A 42 8.53 3.52 -3.03
C ALA A 42 7.70 3.79 -4.30
N TYR A 43 6.71 4.69 -4.23
CA TYR A 43 5.91 5.14 -5.37
C TYR A 43 6.33 6.51 -5.91
N GLN A 44 7.50 7.02 -5.51
CA GLN A 44 8.00 8.28 -6.04
C GLN A 44 8.11 8.21 -7.57
N GLY A 45 7.58 9.22 -8.26
CA GLY A 45 7.52 9.22 -9.73
C GLY A 45 6.36 8.43 -10.33
N ALA A 46 5.35 8.02 -9.54
CA ALA A 46 4.19 7.31 -10.05
C ALA A 46 3.30 8.15 -10.98
N GLY A 47 3.19 9.45 -10.78
CA GLY A 47 2.42 10.34 -11.66
C GLY A 47 1.75 11.48 -10.89
N ALA A 48 1.02 12.33 -11.63
CA ALA A 48 0.49 13.59 -11.11
C ALA A 48 -0.53 13.42 -9.98
N THR A 49 -1.26 12.31 -9.93
CA THR A 49 -2.28 12.02 -8.91
C THR A 49 -1.73 11.28 -7.68
N VAL A 50 -0.47 10.85 -7.70
CA VAL A 50 0.16 10.15 -6.57
C VAL A 50 1.00 11.12 -5.76
N ARG A 51 0.72 11.21 -4.46
CA ARG A 51 1.47 12.00 -3.49
C ARG A 51 2.28 11.09 -2.61
N THR A 52 3.58 11.32 -2.58
CA THR A 52 4.55 10.62 -1.72
C THR A 52 5.16 11.62 -0.74
N PRO A 53 5.64 11.18 0.44
CA PRO A 53 6.29 12.10 1.36
C PRO A 53 7.56 12.68 0.71
N TYR A 54 7.86 13.93 1.04
CA TYR A 54 9.12 14.56 0.63
C TYR A 54 10.25 14.03 1.51
N TYR A 55 11.41 13.75 0.92
CA TYR A 55 12.58 13.31 1.67
C TYR A 55 13.83 14.06 1.21
N HIS A 56 14.50 14.70 2.15
CA HIS A 56 15.82 15.29 1.96
C HIS A 56 16.77 14.77 3.04
N HIS A 57 18.05 14.62 2.69
CA HIS A 57 19.10 14.13 3.60
C HIS A 57 19.60 15.22 4.58
N ARG A 58 18.95 16.39 4.59
CA ARG A 58 19.23 17.56 5.44
C ARG A 58 17.92 18.01 6.09
N GLU A 59 17.98 18.99 6.99
CA GLU A 59 16.80 19.61 7.57
C GLU A 59 15.83 20.08 6.49
N GLN A 60 14.58 19.64 6.63
CA GLN A 60 13.54 19.88 5.65
C GLN A 60 12.77 21.15 6.04
N PRO A 61 12.50 22.06 5.09
CA PRO A 61 11.66 23.24 5.35
C PRO A 61 10.33 22.87 6.05
N GLU A 62 9.86 23.74 6.94
CA GLU A 62 8.69 23.48 7.80
C GLU A 62 7.44 23.07 7.02
N HIS A 63 7.19 23.69 5.85
CA HIS A 63 6.04 23.35 5.02
C HIS A 63 6.07 21.91 4.50
N TYR A 64 7.25 21.37 4.18
CA TYR A 64 7.40 19.97 3.78
C TYR A 64 7.28 19.02 4.97
N GLN A 65 7.74 19.43 6.16
CA GLN A 65 7.51 18.65 7.39
C GLN A 65 6.02 18.57 7.71
N GLN A 66 5.29 19.68 7.58
CA GLN A 66 3.84 19.72 7.77
C GLN A 66 3.13 18.82 6.78
N PHE A 67 3.47 18.93 5.48
CA PHE A 67 2.95 18.02 4.46
C PHE A 67 3.20 16.54 4.83
N ASN A 68 4.42 16.19 5.26
CA ASN A 68 4.74 14.82 5.63
C ASN A 68 3.97 14.33 6.87
N ARG A 69 3.72 15.19 7.86
CA ARG A 69 2.88 14.88 9.02
C ARG A 69 1.44 14.59 8.60
N ASP A 70 0.87 15.46 7.75
CA ASP A 70 -0.49 15.29 7.26
C ASP A 70 -0.62 14.06 6.37
N HIS A 71 0.35 13.85 5.48
CA HIS A 71 0.45 12.67 4.63
C HIS A 71 0.49 11.38 5.45
N ALA A 72 1.36 11.30 6.47
CA ALA A 72 1.46 10.16 7.36
C ALA A 72 0.16 9.92 8.14
N ARG A 73 -0.46 10.98 8.68
CA ARG A 73 -1.74 10.90 9.38
C ARG A 73 -2.85 10.34 8.49
N LEU A 74 -2.95 10.82 7.26
CA LEU A 74 -3.96 10.36 6.29
C LEU A 74 -3.68 8.93 5.78
N ARG A 75 -2.42 8.50 5.77
CA ARG A 75 -2.03 7.11 5.42
C ARG A 75 -2.19 6.11 6.55
N ALA A 76 -2.21 6.55 7.80
CA ALA A 76 -2.27 5.67 8.97
C ALA A 76 -3.36 4.57 8.88
N PRO A 77 -4.58 4.81 8.36
CA PRO A 77 -5.56 3.74 8.16
C PRO A 77 -5.07 2.61 7.23
N GLY A 78 -4.40 2.93 6.12
CA GLY A 78 -3.84 1.94 5.20
C GLY A 78 -2.66 1.18 5.81
N GLU A 79 -1.84 1.85 6.62
CA GLU A 79 -0.74 1.21 7.35
C GLU A 79 -1.25 0.23 8.40
N ARG A 80 -2.34 0.58 9.11
CA ARG A 80 -3.03 -0.36 10.03
C ARG A 80 -3.57 -1.58 9.30
N ALA A 81 -4.13 -1.41 8.11
CA ALA A 81 -4.61 -2.51 7.27
C ALA A 81 -3.50 -3.55 7.00
N PHE A 82 -2.31 -3.06 6.63
CA PHE A 82 -1.13 -3.91 6.44
C PHE A 82 -0.60 -4.51 7.74
N ALA A 83 -0.65 -3.78 8.86
CA ALA A 83 -0.26 -4.30 10.17
C ALA A 83 -1.19 -5.44 10.61
N GLN A 84 -2.50 -5.30 10.41
CA GLN A 84 -3.48 -6.36 10.66
C GLN A 84 -3.20 -7.58 9.80
N LEU A 85 -2.92 -7.42 8.51
CA LEU A 85 -2.50 -8.52 7.64
C LEU A 85 -1.26 -9.23 8.23
N LYS A 86 -0.21 -8.48 8.60
CA LYS A 86 1.04 -9.05 9.16
C LYS A 86 0.88 -9.70 10.53
N SER A 87 -0.21 -9.45 11.26
CA SER A 87 -0.49 -10.08 12.56
C SER A 87 -0.78 -11.58 12.46
N TRP A 88 -1.22 -12.07 11.29
CA TRP A 88 -1.57 -13.47 11.08
C TRP A 88 -0.34 -14.36 11.18
N ARG A 89 -0.38 -15.32 12.12
CA ARG A 89 0.76 -16.23 12.42
C ARG A 89 1.30 -16.96 11.19
N ILE A 90 0.43 -17.31 10.24
CA ILE A 90 0.79 -17.99 8.99
C ILE A 90 1.75 -17.17 8.11
N LEU A 91 1.72 -15.83 8.21
CA LEU A 91 2.57 -14.94 7.43
C LEU A 91 3.93 -14.68 8.07
N ARG A 92 4.09 -14.89 9.39
CA ARG A 92 5.31 -14.55 10.15
C ARG A 92 6.58 -15.27 9.65
N ARG A 93 6.43 -16.50 9.16
CA ARG A 93 7.54 -17.33 8.65
C ARG A 93 7.19 -18.00 7.31
N ALA A 94 6.36 -17.33 6.50
CA ALA A 94 5.92 -17.92 5.24
C ALA A 94 7.12 -18.17 4.30
N ARG A 95 7.43 -19.44 4.07
CA ARG A 95 8.40 -19.91 3.07
C ARG A 95 7.66 -20.76 2.05
N CYS A 96 6.93 -20.10 1.15
CA CYS A 96 6.12 -20.77 0.15
C CYS A 96 6.15 -20.02 -1.20
N SER A 97 5.63 -20.65 -2.24
CA SER A 97 5.56 -20.06 -3.57
C SER A 97 4.69 -18.80 -3.59
N THR A 98 4.94 -17.91 -4.55
CA THR A 98 4.12 -16.71 -4.81
C THR A 98 2.65 -17.06 -5.02
N ARG A 99 2.36 -18.22 -5.62
CA ARG A 99 0.99 -18.74 -5.75
C ARG A 99 0.36 -19.02 -4.39
N ARG A 100 1.04 -19.78 -3.52
CA ARG A 100 0.51 -20.17 -2.20
C ARG A 100 0.32 -18.95 -1.29
N ILE A 101 1.27 -18.03 -1.26
CA ILE A 101 1.14 -16.81 -0.46
C ILE A 101 -0.01 -15.92 -0.96
N SER A 102 -0.23 -15.83 -2.29
CA SER A 102 -1.37 -15.10 -2.85
C SER A 102 -2.70 -15.67 -2.36
N THR A 103 -2.86 -17.00 -2.42
CA THR A 103 -4.07 -17.67 -1.92
C THR A 103 -4.30 -17.41 -0.43
N ILE A 104 -3.24 -17.47 0.38
CA ILE A 104 -3.33 -17.18 1.82
C ILE A 104 -3.77 -15.73 2.06
N VAL A 105 -3.17 -14.76 1.36
CA VAL A 105 -3.53 -13.33 1.50
C VAL A 105 -4.97 -13.08 1.08
N GLN A 106 -5.45 -13.69 -0.01
CA GLN A 106 -6.86 -13.57 -0.41
C GLN A 106 -7.81 -14.16 0.63
N ALA A 107 -7.51 -15.33 1.19
CA ALA A 107 -8.32 -15.93 2.25
C ALA A 107 -8.36 -15.04 3.50
N ILE A 108 -7.22 -14.48 3.91
CA ILE A 108 -7.16 -13.53 5.03
C ILE A 108 -7.98 -12.27 4.71
N HIS A 109 -7.88 -11.73 3.49
CA HIS A 109 -8.65 -10.58 3.06
C HIS A 109 -10.15 -10.84 3.18
N THR A 110 -10.66 -11.98 2.68
CA THR A 110 -12.06 -12.37 2.85
C THR A 110 -12.48 -12.38 4.32
N LEU A 111 -11.66 -12.97 5.21
CA LEU A 111 -11.95 -13.01 6.64
C LEU A 111 -11.95 -11.62 7.28
N LEU A 112 -11.02 -10.74 6.90
CA LEU A 112 -10.99 -9.36 7.39
C LEU A 112 -12.24 -8.58 6.97
N THR A 113 -12.72 -8.75 5.73
CA THR A 113 -13.92 -8.08 5.23
C THR A 113 -15.20 -8.67 5.80
N CYS A 114 -15.29 -10.00 5.98
CA CYS A 114 -16.47 -10.65 6.57
C CYS A 114 -16.67 -10.28 8.05
N ASN A 115 -15.59 -10.15 8.82
CA ASN A 115 -15.65 -9.72 10.22
C ASN A 115 -16.05 -8.24 10.39
N TYR A 116 -16.09 -7.47 9.30
CA TYR A 116 -16.55 -6.07 9.24
C TYR A 116 -18.02 -5.93 8.81
N SER A 117 -18.83 -6.97 9.02
CA SER A 117 -20.29 -6.90 8.87
C SER A 117 -20.90 -6.38 10.18
N GLY A 118 -20.82 -5.07 10.41
CA GLY A 118 -21.38 -4.39 11.60
C GLY A 118 -21.00 -2.93 11.67
#